data_AF-A0A3D9GZK7-F1
#
_entry.id   AF-A0A3D9GZK7-F1
#
_cell.length_a   1.000
_cell.length_b   1.000
_cell.length_c   1.000
_cell.angle_alpha   90.00
_cell.angle_beta   90.00
_cell.angle_gamma   90.00
#
_symmetry.space_group_name_H-M   'P 1'
#
loop_
_entity.id
_entity.type
_entity.pdbx_description
1 polymer ?
#
loop_
_entity_poly.entity_id
_entity_poly.type
_entity_poly.pdbx_seq_one_letter_code
_entity_poly.pdbx_strand_id
1 'polypeptide(L)' 'MGLFWDLIQQSELENQKGKAESLEERVAVLETELSTTKALLLRTLHILEKSSGLDINEDGKIG' A
#
# COMPACT_ATOMS: atom_id res chain seq x y z
N MET A 1 8.81 -11.57 41.88
CA MET A 1 8.91 -11.72 40.41
C MET A 1 10.30 -11.26 40.06
N GLY A 2 11.18 -12.19 39.66
CA GLY A 2 12.63 -11.93 39.58
C GLY A 2 13.03 -11.18 38.32
N LEU A 3 14.20 -10.55 38.35
CA LEU A 3 14.81 -9.80 37.24
C LEU A 3 14.80 -10.56 35.90
N PHE A 4 14.93 -11.90 35.94
CA PHE A 4 14.85 -12.75 34.76
C PHE A 4 13.50 -12.72 34.06
N TRP A 5 12.41 -12.58 34.82
CA TRP A 5 11.06 -12.56 34.26
C TRP A 5 10.73 -11.20 33.63
N ASP A 6 11.21 -10.11 34.24
CA ASP A 6 11.09 -8.76 33.69
C ASP A 6 11.87 -8.63 32.37
N LEU A 7 13.08 -9.20 32.28
CA LEU A 7 13.88 -9.21 31.04
C LEU A 7 13.20 -9.99 29.90
N ILE A 8 12.63 -11.16 30.20
CA ILE A 8 11.88 -11.95 29.21
C ILE A 8 10.65 -11.17 28.74
N GLN A 9 9.90 -10.56 29.66
CA GLN A 9 8.74 -9.75 29.32
C GLN A 9 9.09 -8.54 28.43
N GLN A 10 10.18 -7.83 28.76
CA GLN A 10 10.66 -6.72 27.95
C GLN A 10 11.04 -7.17 26.53
N SER A 11 11.73 -8.32 26.40
CA SER A 11 12.12 -8.86 25.10
C SER A 11 10.93 -9.23 24.21
N GLU A 12 9.85 -9.78 24.80
CA GLU A 12 8.61 -10.10 24.08
C GLU A 12 7.88 -8.84 23.61
N LEU A 13 7.84 -7.78 24.44
CA LEU A 13 7.27 -6.49 24.07
C LEU A 13 8.05 -5.82 22.93
N GLU A 14 9.39 -5.85 22.98
CA GLU A 14 10.25 -5.33 21.91
C GLU A 14 10.06 -6.11 20.60
N ASN A 15 9.97 -7.45 20.68
CA ASN A 15 9.70 -8.29 19.51
C ASN A 15 8.32 -8.03 18.88
N GLN A 16 7.29 -7.84 19.70
CA GLN A 16 5.95 -7.49 19.20
C GLN A 16 5.93 -6.11 18.55
N LYS A 17 6.61 -5.13 19.16
CA LYS A 17 6.74 -3.78 18.62
C LYS A 17 7.46 -3.80 17.25
N GLY A 18 8.59 -4.50 17.13
CA GLY A 18 9.31 -4.62 15.86
C GLY A 18 8.50 -5.31 14.76
N LYS A 19 7.67 -6.30 15.11
CA LYS A 19 6.74 -6.94 14.15
C LYS A 19 5.63 -6.00 13.70
N ALA A 20 5.09 -5.19 14.61
CA ALA A 20 4.06 -4.19 14.29
C ALA A 20 4.62 -3.11 13.37
N GLU A 21 5.81 -2.55 13.69
CA GLU A 21 6.50 -1.56 12.86
C GLU A 21 6.79 -2.10 11.45
N SER A 22 7.25 -3.35 11.34
CA SER A 22 7.49 -4.01 10.05
C SER A 22 6.19 -4.21 9.23
N LEU A 23 5.06 -4.46 9.90
CA LEU A 23 3.78 -4.61 9.21
C LEU A 23 3.28 -3.27 8.69
N GLU A 24 3.37 -2.21 9.49
CA GLU A 24 3.00 -0.84 9.09
C GLU A 24 3.84 -0.35 7.91
N GLU A 25 5.15 -0.59 7.93
CA GLU A 25 6.05 -0.26 6.81
C GLU A 25 5.63 -0.99 5.52
N ARG A 26 5.33 -2.29 5.62
CA ARG A 26 4.86 -3.08 4.47
C ARG A 26 3.52 -2.58 3.92
N VAL A 27 2.60 -2.17 4.79
CA VAL A 27 1.32 -1.58 4.38
C VAL A 27 1.56 -0.26 3.64
N ALA A 28 2.43 0.61 4.17
CA ALA A 28 2.75 1.89 3.53
C ALA A 28 3.37 1.71 2.13
N VAL A 29 4.24 0.71 1.96
CA VAL A 29 4.80 0.36 0.64
C VAL A 29 3.70 -0.10 -0.31
N LEU A 30 2.82 -1.02 0.13
CA LEU A 30 1.73 -1.53 -0.69
C LEU A 30 0.72 -0.44 -1.08
N GLU A 31 0.40 0.49 -0.17
CA GLU A 31 -0.46 1.64 -0.47
C GLU A 31 0.17 2.57 -1.52
N THR A 32 1.49 2.78 -1.43
CA THR A 32 2.24 3.58 -2.40
C THR A 32 2.26 2.92 -3.78
N GLU A 33 2.50 1.61 -3.83
CA GLU A 33 2.47 0.83 -5.07
C GLU A 33 1.07 0.81 -5.70
N LEU A 34 0.03 0.64 -4.87
CA LEU A 34 -1.35 0.66 -5.32
C LEU A 34 -1.74 2.03 -5.92
N SER A 35 -1.35 3.12 -5.25
CA SER A 35 -1.56 4.48 -5.74
C SER A 35 -0.86 4.71 -7.09
N THR A 36 0.40 4.28 -7.19
CA THR A 36 1.19 4.40 -8.42
C THR A 36 0.57 3.59 -9.56
N THR A 37 0.14 2.36 -9.29
CA THR A 37 -0.49 1.48 -10.27
C THR A 37 -1.81 2.06 -10.77
N LYS A 38 -2.66 2.56 -9.86
CA LYS A 38 -3.91 3.23 -10.23
C LYS A 38 -3.66 4.45 -11.11
N ALA A 39 -2.68 5.28 -10.77
CA ALA A 39 -2.32 6.45 -11.57
C ALA A 39 -1.84 6.06 -12.98
N LEU A 40 -1.06 4.98 -13.10
CA LEU A 40 -0.60 4.47 -14.39
C LEU A 40 -1.75 3.90 -15.22
N LEU A 41 -2.65 3.14 -14.60
CA LEU A 41 -3.84 2.61 -15.27
C LEU A 41 -4.72 3.74 -15.81
N LEU A 42 -5.02 4.75 -14.99
CA LEU A 42 -5.80 5.91 -15.42
C LEU A 42 -5.15 6.65 -16.58
N ARG A 43 -3.82 6.88 -16.52
CA ARG A 43 -3.09 7.51 -17.63
C ARG A 43 -3.15 6.68 -18.90
N THR A 44 -2.99 5.38 -18.79
CA THR A 44 -3.04 4.46 -19.94
C THR A 44 -4.44 4.45 -20.54
N LEU A 45 -5.47 4.44 -19.70
CA LEU A 45 -6.87 4.45 -20.10
C LEU A 45 -7.21 5.75 -20.84
N HIS A 46 -6.85 6.90 -20.29
CA HIS A 46 -6.96 8.21 -20.97
C HIS A 46 -6.28 8.23 -22.35
N ILE A 47 -5.04 7.71 -22.45
CA ILE A 47 -4.32 7.63 -23.75
C ILE A 47 -5.06 6.69 -24.71
N LEU A 48 -5.55 5.56 -24.21
CA LEU A 48 -6.25 4.56 -25.01
C LEU A 48 -7.58 5.11 -25.54
N GLU A 49 -8.35 5.82 -24.73
CA GLU A 49 -9.59 6.50 -25.12
C GLU A 49 -9.32 7.56 -26.18
N LYS A 50 -8.30 8.42 -25.97
CA LYS A 50 -7.88 9.40 -26.98
C LYS A 50 -7.47 8.75 -28.30
N SER A 51 -6.76 7.62 -28.25
CA SER A 51 -6.27 6.92 -29.44
C SER A 51 -7.36 6.13 -30.17
N SER A 52 -8.33 5.58 -29.44
CA SER A 52 -9.40 4.75 -30.00
C SER A 52 -10.64 5.55 -30.37
N GLY A 53 -10.81 6.76 -29.82
CA GLY A 53 -12.02 7.57 -30.01
C GLY A 53 -13.26 6.95 -29.37
N LEU A 54 -13.06 6.00 -28.45
CA LEU A 54 -14.11 5.33 -27.69
C LEU A 54 -13.95 5.69 -26.22
N ASP A 55 -15.08 5.85 -25.56
CA ASP A 55 -15.17 5.96 -24.11
C ASP A 55 -15.09 4.54 -23.52
N ILE A 56 -13.96 4.21 -22.89
CA ILE A 56 -13.64 2.86 -22.42
C ILE A 56 -14.06 2.69 -20.96
N ASN A 57 -14.01 3.77 -20.18
CA ASN A 57 -14.45 3.78 -18.78
C ASN A 57 -15.95 4.10 -18.62
N GLU A 58 -16.65 4.41 -19.71
CA GLU A 58 -18.07 4.75 -19.76
C GLU A 58 -18.42 6.01 -18.93
N ASP A 59 -17.48 6.95 -18.79
CA ASP A 59 -17.69 8.19 -18.03
C ASP A 59 -18.37 9.32 -18.84
N GLY A 60 -18.65 9.05 -20.12
CA GLY A 60 -19.26 9.97 -21.07
C GLY A 60 -18.29 10.97 -21.70
N LYS A 61 -16.99 10.86 -21.44
CA LYS A 61 -15.93 11.72 -22.00
C LYS A 61 -14.83 10.86 -22.60
N ILE A 62 -14.41 11.23 -23.80
CA ILE A 62 -13.22 10.65 -24.41
C ILE A 62 -12.04 11.48 -23.95
N GLY A 63 -11.19 10.95 -23.06
CA GLY A 63 -9.91 11.59 -22.83
C GLY A 63 -9.28 11.37 -21.49
#